data_AF-A0A942RP63-F1
#
_entry.id   AF-A0A942RP63-F1
#
_cell.length_a   1.000
_cell.length_b   1.000
_cell.length_c   1.000
_cell.angle_alpha   90.00
_cell.angle_beta   90.00
_cell.angle_gamma   90.00
#
_symmetry.space_group_name_H-M   'P 1'
#
loop_
_entity.id
_entity.type
_entity.pdbx_description
1 polymer ?
#
loop_
_entity_poly.entity_id
_entity_poly.type
_entity_poly.pdbx_seq_one_letter_code
_entity_poly.pdbx_strand_id
1 'polypeptide(L)'
;MTNQNLFDHIPGNLFSILAGPLKEVHAGLLMLVYDQYRKTIYTLNKDVLIDLFCEYLESLDEEAWFAVEEEEEYKELARNVRERSNQLLRKLVDAGWLMQEQSFDYSFKMTVPDYALALLETFHKTSTGYRMEFKGRVFSIYQNLTGDEGMSYIALQQSAEATLELKNGLTSLNHSIRRYTEKLLEACA
;
A
#
# COMPACT_ATOMS: atom_id res chain seq x y z
N MET A 1 -0.37 10.67 29.06
CA MET A 1 -0.56 10.20 27.67
C MET A 1 0.03 11.27 26.77
N THR A 2 1.19 11.01 26.19
CA THR A 2 1.76 11.89 25.15
C THR A 2 0.82 11.84 23.96
N ASN A 3 0.16 12.96 23.67
CA ASN A 3 -0.68 13.10 22.49
C ASN A 3 0.25 13.16 21.28
N GLN A 4 0.64 12.01 20.73
CA GLN A 4 1.47 11.93 19.53
C GLN A 4 0.60 12.31 18.33
N ASN A 5 0.98 13.37 17.62
CA ASN A 5 0.28 13.76 16.41
C ASN A 5 0.73 12.83 15.28
N LEU A 6 -0.23 12.30 14.51
CA LEU A 6 0.05 11.40 13.39
C LEU A 6 1.07 12.00 12.40
N PHE A 7 0.98 13.31 12.16
CA PHE A 7 1.84 14.04 11.23
C PHE A 7 3.25 14.34 11.76
N ASP A 8 3.56 13.96 13.01
CA ASP A 8 4.94 13.93 13.49
C ASP A 8 5.71 12.73 12.90
N HIS A 9 4.99 11.71 12.41
CA HIS A 9 5.54 10.45 11.89
C HIS A 9 5.28 10.23 10.39
N ILE A 10 4.42 11.04 9.78
CA ILE A 10 4.03 10.93 8.38
C ILE A 10 4.07 12.31 7.71
N PRO A 11 4.62 12.44 6.49
CA PRO A 11 4.64 13.71 5.75
C PRO A 11 3.23 14.30 5.58
N GLY A 12 3.08 15.60 5.85
CA GLY A 12 1.78 16.28 5.74
C GLY A 12 1.19 16.28 4.33
N ASN A 13 2.03 16.19 3.29
CA ASN A 13 1.65 16.12 1.89
C ASN A 13 1.57 14.67 1.35
N LEU A 14 1.69 13.64 2.19
CA LEU A 14 1.76 12.24 1.73
C LEU A 14 0.58 11.85 0.82
N PHE A 15 -0.62 12.24 1.18
CA PHE A 15 -1.83 11.86 0.45
C PHE A 15 -2.13 12.73 -0.78
N SER A 16 -1.32 13.76 -1.05
CA SER A 16 -1.58 14.72 -2.14
C SER A 16 -1.64 14.05 -3.51
N ILE A 17 -0.72 13.11 -3.78
CA ILE A 17 -0.66 12.36 -5.05
C ILE A 17 -1.86 11.41 -5.26
N LEU A 18 -2.56 11.05 -4.18
CA LEU A 18 -3.74 10.16 -4.21
C LEU A 18 -5.06 10.94 -4.25
N ALA A 19 -5.01 12.27 -4.21
CA ALA A 19 -6.19 13.13 -4.24
C ALA A 19 -6.40 13.83 -5.61
N GLY A 20 -5.35 13.93 -6.42
CA GLY A 20 -5.39 14.58 -7.74
C GLY A 20 -6.02 13.75 -8.86
N PRO A 21 -6.06 14.27 -10.11
CA PRO A 21 -6.60 13.56 -11.27
C PRO A 21 -5.81 12.27 -11.56
N LEU A 22 -4.50 12.30 -11.34
CA LEU A 22 -3.59 11.19 -11.55
C LEU A 22 -3.59 10.15 -10.43
N LYS A 23 -4.53 10.21 -9.48
CA LYS A 23 -4.56 9.28 -8.34
C LYS A 23 -4.52 7.81 -8.73
N GLU A 24 -5.14 7.42 -9.85
CA GLU A 24 -5.15 6.03 -10.31
C GLU A 24 -3.77 5.60 -10.83
N VAL A 25 -3.11 6.46 -11.60
CA VAL A 25 -1.73 6.25 -12.07
C VAL A 25 -0.78 6.19 -10.87
N HIS A 26 -0.83 7.15 -9.95
CA HIS A 26 0.02 7.16 -8.76
C HIS A 26 -0.22 5.91 -7.89
N ALA A 27 -1.48 5.50 -7.68
CA ALA A 27 -1.80 4.29 -6.94
C ALA A 27 -1.25 3.03 -7.64
N GLY A 28 -1.36 2.93 -8.97
CA GLY A 28 -0.77 1.84 -9.75
C GLY A 28 0.75 1.77 -9.58
N LEU A 29 1.44 2.91 -9.72
CA LEU A 29 2.90 3.00 -9.52
C LEU A 29 3.32 2.60 -8.10
N LEU A 30 2.58 3.04 -7.09
CA LEU A 30 2.82 2.65 -5.70
C LEU A 30 2.64 1.14 -5.47
N MET A 31 1.68 0.49 -6.15
CA MET A 31 1.52 -0.96 -6.08
C MET A 31 2.67 -1.70 -6.77
N LEU A 32 3.19 -1.19 -7.89
CA LEU A 32 4.39 -1.75 -8.53
C LEU A 32 5.63 -1.65 -7.62
N VAL A 33 5.81 -0.50 -6.96
CA VAL A 33 6.85 -0.33 -5.93
C VAL A 33 6.68 -1.37 -4.82
N TYR A 34 5.47 -1.55 -4.30
CA TYR A 34 5.19 -2.50 -3.24
C TYR A 34 5.48 -3.95 -3.66
N ASP A 35 5.08 -4.34 -4.86
CA ASP A 35 5.34 -5.68 -5.40
C ASP A 35 6.85 -5.91 -5.62
N GLN A 36 7.58 -4.90 -6.09
CA GLN A 36 9.04 -4.98 -6.23
C GLN A 36 9.73 -5.06 -4.87
N TYR A 37 9.25 -4.31 -3.88
CA TYR A 37 9.73 -4.38 -2.50
C TYR A 37 9.55 -5.78 -1.90
N ARG A 38 8.39 -6.41 -2.08
CA ARG A 38 8.14 -7.78 -1.56
C ARG A 38 9.04 -8.86 -2.16
N LYS A 39 9.57 -8.63 -3.37
CA LYS A 39 10.48 -9.56 -4.05
C LYS A 39 11.94 -9.41 -3.62
N THR A 40 12.28 -8.33 -2.91
CA THR A 40 13.67 -7.95 -2.65
C THR A 40 13.88 -7.76 -1.14
N ILE A 41 14.97 -8.31 -0.58
CA ILE A 41 15.28 -8.15 0.86
C ILE A 41 15.90 -6.77 1.15
N TYR A 42 16.36 -6.06 0.11
CA TYR A 42 17.13 -4.83 0.21
C TYR A 42 16.48 -3.68 -0.55
N THR A 43 17.15 -2.53 -0.53
CA THR A 43 16.91 -1.34 -1.34
C THR A 43 16.53 -1.64 -2.80
N LEU A 44 15.63 -0.82 -3.35
CA LEU A 44 15.19 -0.89 -4.73
C LEU A 44 16.17 -0.14 -5.64
N ASN A 45 16.50 -0.74 -6.79
CA ASN A 45 17.26 -0.06 -7.82
C ASN A 45 16.33 0.92 -8.57
N LYS A 46 16.72 2.19 -8.63
CA LYS A 46 15.97 3.24 -9.33
C LYS A 46 15.69 2.86 -10.79
N ASP A 47 16.69 2.37 -11.53
CA ASP A 47 16.53 2.07 -12.95
C ASP A 47 15.49 0.97 -13.19
N VAL A 48 15.46 -0.03 -12.31
CA VAL A 48 14.43 -1.09 -12.34
C VAL A 48 13.03 -0.52 -12.10
N LEU A 49 12.88 0.40 -11.13
CA LEU A 49 11.59 1.06 -10.91
C LEU A 49 11.17 1.91 -12.11
N ILE A 50 12.12 2.63 -12.73
CA ILE A 50 11.84 3.41 -13.94
C ILE A 50 11.38 2.52 -15.09
N ASP A 51 12.05 1.39 -15.30
CA ASP A 51 11.67 0.44 -16.36
C ASP A 51 10.27 -0.14 -16.11
N LEU A 52 9.95 -0.52 -14.87
CA LEU A 52 8.59 -0.96 -14.48
C LEU A 52 7.54 0.14 -14.68
N PHE A 53 7.89 1.39 -14.37
CA PHE A 53 6.99 2.52 -14.56
C PHE A 53 6.74 2.77 -16.04
N CYS A 54 7.77 2.68 -16.89
CA CYS A 54 7.62 2.80 -18.34
C CYS A 54 6.67 1.74 -18.89
N GLU A 55 6.88 0.47 -18.54
CA GLU A 55 6.03 -0.64 -18.98
C GLU A 55 4.57 -0.42 -18.56
N TYR A 56 4.35 -0.01 -17.31
CA TYR A 56 3.00 0.29 -16.82
C TYR A 56 2.35 1.45 -17.59
N LEU A 57 3.07 2.55 -17.79
CA LEU A 57 2.53 3.70 -18.52
C LEU A 57 2.22 3.33 -19.98
N GLU A 58 3.10 2.59 -20.65
CA GLU A 58 2.86 2.12 -22.02
C GLU A 58 1.63 1.20 -22.14
N SER A 59 1.22 0.54 -21.05
CA SER A 59 0.02 -0.29 -21.01
C SER A 59 -1.29 0.48 -20.79
N LEU A 60 -1.25 1.77 -20.46
CA LEU A 60 -2.45 2.57 -20.22
C LEU A 60 -3.09 3.04 -21.53
N ASP A 61 -4.41 2.90 -21.65
CA ASP A 61 -5.20 3.35 -22.81
C ASP A 61 -5.09 4.87 -23.03
N GLU A 62 -5.01 5.31 -24.30
CA GLU A 62 -4.92 6.73 -24.73
C GLU A 62 -5.98 7.65 -24.10
N GLU A 63 -7.16 7.15 -23.77
CA GLU A 63 -8.23 7.95 -23.13
C GLU A 63 -7.94 8.27 -21.66
N ALA A 64 -7.25 7.36 -20.94
CA ALA A 64 -6.73 7.65 -19.61
C ALA A 64 -5.65 8.72 -19.66
N TRP A 65 -5.02 8.94 -20.82
CA TRP A 65 -4.02 9.99 -21.06
C TRP A 65 -4.64 11.35 -21.38
N PHE A 66 -5.72 11.43 -22.15
CA PHE A 66 -6.32 12.72 -22.55
C PHE A 66 -6.89 13.51 -21.37
N ALA A 67 -7.41 12.84 -20.34
CA ALA A 67 -7.87 13.50 -19.12
C ALA A 67 -6.73 14.16 -18.29
N VAL A 68 -5.47 13.79 -18.57
CA VAL A 68 -4.27 14.22 -17.83
C VAL A 68 -3.63 15.46 -18.46
N GLU A 69 -3.69 15.59 -19.79
CA GLU A 69 -3.03 16.69 -20.52
C GLU A 69 -3.75 18.04 -20.39
N GLU A 70 -5.00 18.08 -19.94
CA GLU A 70 -5.77 19.33 -19.84
C GLU A 70 -5.44 20.18 -18.59
N GLU A 71 -4.93 19.57 -17.52
CA GLU A 71 -4.55 20.30 -16.30
C GLU A 71 -3.15 20.93 -16.43
N GLU A 72 -3.04 22.25 -16.16
CA GLU A 72 -1.79 23.01 -16.32
C GLU A 72 -0.61 22.45 -15.51
N GLU A 73 -0.86 21.82 -14.35
CA GLU A 73 0.17 21.18 -13.52
C GLU A 73 0.78 19.92 -14.19
N TYR A 74 0.06 19.31 -15.14
CA TYR A 74 0.46 18.05 -15.78
C TYR A 74 0.82 18.22 -17.26
N LYS A 75 0.61 19.41 -17.83
CA LYS A 75 1.12 19.79 -19.18
C LYS A 75 2.64 19.72 -19.29
N GLU A 76 3.37 19.85 -18.18
CA GLU A 76 4.83 19.73 -18.13
C GLU A 76 5.36 18.28 -18.15
N LEU A 77 4.48 17.28 -18.17
CA LEU A 77 4.91 15.89 -18.32
C LEU A 77 5.55 15.69 -19.70
N ALA A 78 6.85 15.36 -19.70
CA ALA A 78 7.67 15.30 -20.91
C ALA A 78 7.09 14.35 -21.97
N ARG A 79 7.26 14.57 -23.27
CA ARG A 79 6.71 13.67 -24.31
C ARG A 79 7.28 12.24 -24.28
N ASN A 80 8.43 12.02 -23.64
CA ASN A 80 9.10 10.72 -23.54
C ASN A 80 8.66 9.96 -22.28
N VAL A 81 8.19 8.72 -22.45
CA VAL A 81 7.75 7.82 -21.36
C VAL A 81 8.81 7.70 -20.26
N ARG A 82 10.09 7.52 -20.60
CA ARG A 82 11.16 7.37 -19.59
C ARG A 82 11.35 8.63 -18.75
N GLU A 83 11.22 9.80 -19.37
CA GLU A 83 11.32 11.07 -18.67
C GLU A 83 10.09 11.30 -17.78
N ARG A 84 8.89 10.93 -18.25
CA ARG A 84 7.66 10.91 -17.44
C ARG A 84 7.80 9.99 -16.23
N SER A 85 8.28 8.76 -16.40
CA SER A 85 8.53 7.82 -15.30
C SER A 85 9.46 8.43 -14.24
N ASN A 86 10.48 9.18 -14.66
CA ASN A 86 11.35 9.90 -13.74
C ASN A 86 10.63 11.04 -13.01
N GLN A 87 9.79 11.82 -13.70
CA GLN A 87 9.00 12.89 -13.09
C GLN A 87 7.99 12.33 -12.07
N LEU A 88 7.28 11.25 -12.40
CA LEU A 88 6.34 10.59 -11.50
C LEU A 88 7.06 9.99 -10.28
N LEU A 89 8.21 9.34 -10.48
CA LEU A 89 9.03 8.86 -9.37
C LEU A 89 9.43 10.00 -8.42
N ARG A 90 9.84 11.16 -8.96
CA ARG A 90 10.14 12.36 -8.14
C ARG A 90 8.92 12.80 -7.34
N LYS A 91 7.72 12.84 -7.93
CA LYS A 91 6.49 13.17 -7.20
C LYS A 91 6.22 12.20 -6.04
N LEU A 92 6.47 10.89 -6.22
CA LEU A 92 6.35 9.91 -5.14
C LEU A 92 7.36 10.16 -4.01
N VAL A 93 8.59 10.55 -4.36
CA VAL A 93 9.64 10.91 -3.39
C VAL A 93 9.31 12.21 -2.65
N ASP A 94 8.88 13.25 -3.37
CA ASP A 94 8.55 14.57 -2.80
C ASP A 94 7.32 14.51 -1.88
N ALA A 95 6.38 13.60 -2.16
CA ALA A 95 5.27 13.29 -1.26
C ALA A 95 5.70 12.42 -0.07
N GLY A 96 6.88 11.81 -0.11
CA GLY A 96 7.44 10.99 0.96
C GLY A 96 7.02 9.51 0.94
N TRP A 97 6.49 8.99 -0.17
CA TRP A 97 6.25 7.55 -0.30
C TRP A 97 7.55 6.74 -0.46
N LEU A 98 8.59 7.40 -0.95
CA LEU A 98 9.89 6.82 -1.23
C LEU A 98 10.98 7.74 -0.71
N MET A 99 12.10 7.17 -0.26
CA MET A 99 13.31 7.88 0.08
C MET A 99 14.41 7.52 -0.91
N GLN A 100 15.20 8.51 -1.30
CA GLN A 100 16.36 8.32 -2.16
C GLN A 100 17.62 8.41 -1.29
N GLU A 101 18.38 7.31 -1.23
CA GLU A 101 19.63 7.22 -0.52
C GLU A 101 20.79 7.17 -1.51
N GLN A 102 21.81 7.99 -1.28
CA GLN A 102 23.05 7.91 -2.04
C GLN A 102 23.92 6.81 -1.42
N SER A 103 24.24 5.79 -2.23
CA SER A 103 25.11 4.70 -1.81
C SER A 103 26.59 5.10 -1.89
N PHE A 104 27.44 4.33 -1.21
CA PHE A 104 28.90 4.51 -1.23
C PHE A 104 29.52 4.34 -2.62
N ASP A 105 28.87 3.62 -3.53
CA ASP A 105 29.25 3.44 -4.94
C ASP A 105 28.71 4.54 -5.86
N TYR A 106 28.18 5.64 -5.30
CA TYR A 106 27.50 6.73 -6.00
C TYR A 106 26.22 6.32 -6.74
N SER A 107 25.75 5.08 -6.57
CA SER A 107 24.43 4.67 -7.07
C SER A 107 23.32 5.23 -6.18
N PHE A 108 22.19 5.57 -6.80
CA PHE A 108 21.00 5.98 -6.06
C PHE A 108 20.13 4.77 -5.77
N LYS A 109 19.94 4.49 -4.49
CA LYS A 109 19.07 3.42 -3.99
C LYS A 109 17.77 4.03 -3.48
N MET A 110 16.67 3.34 -3.74
CA MET A 110 15.34 3.75 -3.28
C MET A 110 14.93 2.88 -2.10
N THR A 111 14.43 3.51 -1.04
CA THR A 111 13.87 2.85 0.14
C THR A 111 12.41 3.25 0.34
N VAL A 112 11.64 2.36 0.96
CA VAL A 112 10.24 2.61 1.32
C VAL A 112 10.19 2.82 2.83
N PRO A 113 9.78 4.00 3.35
CA PRO A 113 9.62 4.21 4.78
C PRO A 113 8.60 3.25 5.41
N ASP A 114 8.77 2.94 6.70
CA ASP A 114 7.90 1.99 7.42
C ASP A 114 6.41 2.38 7.39
N TYR A 115 6.11 3.68 7.56
CA TYR A 115 4.73 4.16 7.49
C TYR A 115 4.13 3.97 6.09
N ALA A 116 4.93 4.19 5.05
CA ALA A 116 4.49 4.03 3.67
C ALA A 116 4.26 2.55 3.37
N LEU A 117 5.15 1.67 3.83
CA LEU A 117 5.01 0.22 3.68
C LEU A 117 3.72 -0.30 4.34
N ALA A 118 3.42 0.13 5.56
CA ALA A 118 2.19 -0.26 6.26
C ALA A 118 0.91 0.20 5.50
N LEU A 119 0.95 1.40 4.92
CA LEU A 119 -0.14 1.91 4.09
C LEU A 119 -0.27 1.15 2.77
N LEU A 120 0.85 0.85 2.09
CA LEU A 120 0.86 0.07 0.86
C LEU A 120 0.32 -1.35 1.07
N GLU A 121 0.70 -1.99 2.18
CA GLU A 121 0.13 -3.29 2.56
C GLU A 121 -1.38 -3.20 2.76
N THR A 122 -1.86 -2.13 3.38
CA THR A 122 -3.29 -1.89 3.59
C THR A 122 -4.02 -1.66 2.26
N PHE A 123 -3.44 -0.89 1.34
CA PHE A 123 -3.99 -0.69 0.00
C PHE A 123 -4.03 -1.99 -0.79
N HIS A 124 -2.98 -2.80 -0.75
CA HIS A 124 -2.93 -4.09 -1.41
C HIS A 124 -3.99 -5.08 -0.86
N LYS A 125 -4.15 -5.14 0.47
CA LYS A 125 -5.23 -5.94 1.09
C LYS A 125 -6.61 -5.47 0.66
N THR A 126 -6.80 -4.16 0.54
CA THR A 126 -8.07 -3.55 0.14
C THR A 126 -8.39 -3.83 -1.34
N SER A 127 -7.41 -3.71 -2.23
CA SER A 127 -7.58 -3.92 -3.67
C SER A 127 -7.79 -5.40 -4.03
N THR A 128 -7.12 -6.31 -3.33
CA THR A 128 -7.27 -7.76 -3.53
C THR A 128 -8.50 -8.35 -2.83
N GLY A 129 -9.20 -7.56 -2.03
CA GLY A 129 -10.34 -8.03 -1.24
C GLY A 129 -9.94 -9.06 -0.17
N TYR A 130 -8.72 -8.95 0.38
CA TYR A 130 -8.19 -9.84 1.39
C TYR A 130 -9.21 -10.09 2.50
N ARG A 131 -9.47 -11.36 2.79
CA ARG A 131 -10.30 -11.79 3.92
C ARG A 131 -9.43 -12.56 4.88
N MET A 132 -9.58 -12.24 6.16
CA MET A 132 -8.90 -12.94 7.23
C MET A 132 -9.26 -14.44 7.22
N GLU A 133 -8.24 -15.29 7.34
CA GLU A 133 -8.42 -16.73 7.50
C GLU A 133 -8.79 -17.07 8.96
N PHE A 134 -10.10 -17.09 9.23
CA PHE A 134 -10.65 -17.30 10.57
C PHE A 134 -10.23 -18.66 11.18
N LYS A 135 -10.28 -19.73 10.39
CA LYS A 135 -9.98 -21.09 10.87
C LYS A 135 -8.54 -21.24 11.34
N GLY A 136 -7.59 -20.71 10.56
CA GLY A 136 -6.17 -20.75 10.91
C GLY A 136 -5.89 -19.97 12.19
N ARG A 137 -6.58 -18.85 12.40
CA ARG A 137 -6.45 -18.02 13.61
C ARG A 137 -7.03 -18.68 14.85
N VAL A 138 -8.21 -19.31 14.75
CA VAL A 138 -8.78 -20.12 15.84
C VAL A 138 -7.86 -21.28 16.19
N PHE A 139 -7.31 -21.98 15.19
CA PHE A 139 -6.37 -23.08 15.42
C PHE A 139 -5.07 -22.59 16.09
N SER A 140 -4.53 -21.45 15.67
CA SER A 140 -3.33 -20.86 16.28
C SER A 140 -3.57 -20.48 17.75
N ILE A 141 -4.71 -19.88 18.08
CA ILE A 141 -5.08 -19.57 19.47
C ILE A 141 -5.17 -20.86 20.29
N TYR A 142 -5.83 -21.89 19.75
CA TYR A 142 -5.94 -23.19 20.41
C TYR A 142 -4.57 -23.78 20.69
N GLN A 143 -3.71 -23.92 19.68
CA GLN A 143 -2.35 -24.48 19.83
C GLN A 143 -1.49 -23.70 20.82
N ASN A 144 -1.54 -22.36 20.79
CA ASN A 144 -0.77 -21.53 21.72
C ASN A 144 -1.26 -21.67 23.18
N LEU A 145 -2.52 -22.01 23.41
CA LEU A 145 -3.06 -22.19 24.77
C LEU A 145 -2.98 -23.62 25.27
N THR A 146 -3.05 -24.62 24.37
CA THR A 146 -3.15 -26.04 24.74
C THR A 146 -1.94 -26.89 24.34
N GLY A 147 -0.96 -26.33 23.64
CA GLY A 147 0.27 -27.03 23.27
C GLY A 147 1.19 -27.32 24.46
N ASP A 148 2.26 -28.08 24.23
CA ASP A 148 3.20 -28.47 25.29
C ASP A 148 3.91 -27.27 25.95
N GLU A 149 4.13 -26.18 25.21
CA GLU A 149 4.62 -24.88 25.73
C GLU A 149 3.50 -23.87 26.00
N GLY A 150 2.25 -24.35 26.06
CA GLY A 150 1.08 -23.55 26.33
C GLY A 150 1.22 -22.78 27.64
N MET A 151 0.65 -21.58 27.69
CA MET A 151 0.68 -20.68 28.86
C MET A 151 2.04 -20.04 29.19
N SER A 152 3.06 -20.20 28.34
CA SER A 152 4.22 -19.31 28.40
C SER A 152 3.81 -17.86 28.16
N TYR A 153 4.58 -16.89 28.65
CA TYR A 153 4.30 -15.47 28.43
C TYR A 153 4.16 -15.15 26.93
N ILE A 154 5.03 -15.73 26.10
CA ILE A 154 5.02 -15.56 24.65
C ILE A 154 3.72 -16.13 24.05
N ALA A 155 3.34 -17.35 24.44
CA ALA A 155 2.15 -18.01 23.94
C ALA A 155 0.85 -17.26 24.35
N LEU A 156 0.81 -16.72 25.58
CA LEU A 156 -0.30 -15.89 26.04
C LEU A 156 -0.39 -14.59 25.25
N GLN A 157 0.74 -13.91 25.03
CA GLN A 157 0.77 -12.67 24.25
C GLN A 157 0.31 -12.90 22.80
N GLN A 158 0.86 -13.92 22.12
CA GLN A 158 0.45 -14.27 20.76
C GLN A 158 -1.01 -14.69 20.68
N SER A 159 -1.52 -15.41 21.69
CA SER A 159 -2.95 -15.78 21.74
C SER A 159 -3.84 -14.56 21.90
N ALA A 160 -3.44 -13.59 22.72
CA ALA A 160 -4.17 -12.34 22.90
C ALA A 160 -4.21 -11.52 21.60
N GLU A 161 -3.07 -11.37 20.92
CA GLU A 161 -2.95 -10.69 19.63
C GLU A 161 -3.83 -11.38 18.57
N ALA A 162 -3.69 -12.70 18.41
CA ALA A 162 -4.50 -13.47 17.45
C ALA A 162 -6.00 -13.41 17.75
N THR A 163 -6.39 -13.37 19.03
CA THR A 163 -7.79 -13.23 19.45
C THR A 163 -8.35 -11.85 19.09
N LEU A 164 -7.56 -10.79 19.30
CA LEU A 164 -7.94 -9.43 18.93
C LEU A 164 -8.12 -9.31 17.41
N GLU A 165 -7.17 -9.84 16.64
CA GLU A 165 -7.31 -9.90 15.19
C GLU A 165 -8.58 -10.66 14.78
N LEU A 166 -8.86 -11.82 15.41
CA LEU A 166 -10.03 -12.63 15.10
C LEU A 166 -11.33 -11.85 15.34
N LYS A 167 -11.42 -11.16 16.47
CA LYS A 167 -12.56 -10.29 16.81
C LYS A 167 -12.74 -9.18 15.78
N ASN A 168 -11.66 -8.51 15.39
CA ASN A 168 -11.69 -7.45 14.39
C ASN A 168 -12.14 -7.99 13.02
N GLY A 169 -11.59 -9.14 12.61
CA GLY A 169 -11.99 -9.81 11.37
C GLY A 169 -13.47 -10.18 11.35
N LEU A 170 -14.01 -10.71 12.46
CA LEU A 170 -15.42 -11.10 12.56
C LEU A 170 -16.34 -9.87 12.49
N THR A 171 -15.91 -8.76 13.11
CA THR A 171 -16.62 -7.48 13.05
C THR A 171 -16.65 -6.95 11.61
N SER A 172 -15.50 -6.94 10.93
CA SER A 172 -15.42 -6.54 9.51
C SER A 172 -16.26 -7.43 8.59
N LEU A 173 -16.30 -8.74 8.85
CA LEU A 173 -17.16 -9.67 8.12
C LEU A 173 -18.64 -9.33 8.33
N ASN A 174 -19.05 -9.05 9.56
CA ASN A 174 -20.42 -8.65 9.88
C ASN A 174 -20.82 -7.39 9.11
N HIS A 175 -19.97 -6.35 9.13
CA HIS A 175 -20.20 -5.13 8.35
C HIS A 175 -20.26 -5.40 6.84
N SER A 176 -19.41 -6.30 6.33
CA SER A 176 -19.40 -6.66 4.91
C SER A 176 -20.66 -7.39 4.47
N ILE A 177 -21.17 -8.32 5.30
CA ILE A 177 -22.44 -9.02 5.07
C ILE A 177 -23.58 -8.00 5.02
N ARG A 178 -23.65 -7.11 6.02
CA ARG A 178 -24.68 -6.08 6.08
C ARG A 178 -24.69 -5.21 4.82
N ARG A 179 -23.52 -4.70 4.40
CA ARG A 179 -23.37 -3.89 3.19
C ARG A 179 -23.80 -4.65 1.93
N TYR A 180 -23.48 -5.94 1.84
CA TYR A 180 -23.89 -6.78 0.72
C TYR A 180 -25.42 -6.97 0.68
N THR A 181 -26.05 -7.21 1.83
CA THR A 181 -27.52 -7.32 1.93
C THR A 181 -28.21 -6.02 1.56
N GLU A 182 -27.71 -4.88 2.02
CA GLU A 182 -28.25 -3.55 1.67
C GLU A 182 -28.20 -3.32 0.14
N LYS A 183 -27.06 -3.62 -0.50
CA LYS A 183 -26.93 -3.52 -1.97
C LYS A 183 -27.92 -4.43 -2.73
N LEU A 184 -28.15 -5.64 -2.24
CA LEU A 184 -29.11 -6.56 -2.86
C LEU A 184 -30.56 -6.04 -2.75
N LEU A 185 -30.90 -5.43 -1.62
CA LEU A 185 -32.23 -4.84 -1.41
C LEU A 185 -32.46 -3.63 -2.32
N GLU A 186 -31.44 -2.78 -2.50
CA GLU A 186 -31.50 -1.63 -3.42
C GLU A 186 -31.59 -2.06 -4.90
N ALA A 187 -30.95 -3.15 -5.30
CA ALA A 187 -30.98 -3.64 -6.68
C ALA A 187 -32.29 -4.35 -7.06
N CYS A 188 -33.10 -4.75 -6.08
CA CYS A 188 -34.40 -5.38 -6.28
C CYS A 188 -35.58 -4.38 -6.17
N ALA A 189 -35.31 -3.13 -5.84
CA ALA A 189 -36.29 -2.03 -5.79
C ALA A 189 -36.31 -1.24 -7.11
#